data_AF-A0A422QCC7-F1
#
_entry.id   AF-A0A422QCC7-F1
#
_cell.length_a   1.000
_cell.length_b   1.000
_cell.length_c   1.000
_cell.angle_alpha   90.00
_cell.angle_beta   90.00
_cell.angle_gamma   90.00
#
_symmetry.space_group_name_H-M   'P 1'
#
loop_
_entity.id
_entity.type
_entity.pdbx_description
1 polymer ?
#
loop_
_entity_poly.entity_id
_entity_poly.type
_entity_poly.pdbx_seq_one_letter_code
_entity_poly.pdbx_strand_id
1 'polypeptide(L)'
;MHGRIAVMKKDMQDAIHEIESLMGQLGQANDSNNSNGVAADSNAVELQRLQEEVGQLRTENERLQTKLRLVKASEVSPEAASAGAFLRTSGSADRSRASPPNSRAPQLGNKVLTLKQLKQTIEDIYASKSKYDIKCSESHLPRETMEQHMYTYLNQRYGLKHLILDWATAIIQGIKKYNLEDNDVAVFGKIIRNEIDEEFRFVQRQVRETVHELLRVYLKGKRPSKSDAEINKLVQKKTSGALLEDEWVDIVRYMYNTEDAVSIIMRVRDHLRQLSQPRRRSSVQRGHEIASVHDVQLPYAELICILLDFQLEGHERFLARFHAIFCRHDADRNGIISAQEFAAVLRGVDASKTDEEINALLELIDPFGNQLITYSECVTFLSAEIVRMMKPAA
;
A
#
# COMPACT_ATOMS: atom_id res chain seq x y z
N MET A 1 4.02 27.78 24.05
CA MET A 1 4.05 26.44 23.41
C MET A 1 2.67 25.80 23.36
N HIS A 2 1.87 25.80 24.43
CA HIS A 2 0.46 25.37 24.41
C HIS A 2 -0.40 26.12 23.38
N GLY A 3 -0.19 27.42 23.18
CA GLY A 3 -0.89 28.20 22.16
C GLY A 3 -0.57 27.80 20.71
N ARG A 4 0.69 27.44 20.38
CA ARG A 4 1.06 26.98 19.03
C ARG A 4 0.58 25.57 18.73
N ILE A 5 0.49 24.72 19.75
CA ILE A 5 -0.02 23.35 19.61
C ILE A 5 -1.56 23.35 19.53
N ALA A 6 -2.23 24.23 20.28
CA ALA A 6 -3.66 24.45 20.14
C ALA A 6 -4.02 25.12 18.81
N VAL A 7 -3.19 26.06 18.34
CA VAL A 7 -3.31 26.65 17.00
C VAL A 7 -3.05 25.60 15.93
N MET A 8 -2.01 24.76 16.00
CA MET A 8 -1.84 23.66 15.03
C MET A 8 -2.95 22.60 15.07
N LYS A 9 -3.47 22.27 16.26
CA LYS A 9 -4.62 21.35 16.39
C LYS A 9 -5.88 21.96 15.79
N LYS A 10 -6.09 23.26 16.02
CA LYS A 10 -7.19 24.04 15.46
C LYS A 10 -7.02 24.21 13.95
N ASP A 11 -5.87 24.62 13.46
CA ASP A 11 -5.55 24.75 12.03
C ASP A 11 -5.65 23.40 11.30
N MET A 12 -5.34 22.28 11.97
CA MET A 12 -5.52 20.93 11.40
C MET A 12 -7.00 20.51 11.38
N GLN A 13 -7.78 20.83 12.42
CA GLN A 13 -9.22 20.60 12.44
C GLN A 13 -9.95 21.52 11.46
N ASP A 14 -9.53 22.77 11.35
CA ASP A 14 -10.03 23.77 10.42
C ASP A 14 -9.63 23.39 8.99
N ALA A 15 -8.44 22.84 8.74
CA ALA A 15 -8.04 22.31 7.43
C ALA A 15 -8.82 21.04 7.04
N ILE A 16 -9.08 20.13 7.98
CA ILE A 16 -9.95 18.98 7.74
C ILE A 16 -11.38 19.46 7.43
N HIS A 17 -11.89 20.44 8.16
CA HIS A 17 -13.22 21.00 7.94
C HIS A 17 -13.30 21.85 6.66
N GLU A 18 -12.21 22.52 6.27
CA GLU A 18 -12.08 23.25 5.01
C GLU A 18 -11.97 22.29 3.83
N ILE A 19 -11.32 21.13 3.98
CA ILE A 19 -11.34 20.04 2.99
C ILE A 19 -12.74 19.43 2.90
N GLU A 20 -13.42 19.15 4.01
CA GLU A 20 -14.81 18.68 4.03
C GLU A 20 -15.77 19.71 3.40
N SER A 21 -15.54 21.00 3.66
CA SER A 21 -16.30 22.11 3.07
C SER A 21 -15.94 22.33 1.60
N LEU A 22 -14.70 22.13 1.16
CA LEU A 22 -14.29 22.21 -0.24
C LEU A 22 -14.79 21.00 -1.03
N MET A 23 -14.84 19.81 -0.43
CA MET A 23 -15.52 18.65 -1.00
C MET A 23 -17.04 18.84 -1.05
N GLY A 24 -17.63 19.50 -0.05
CA GLY A 24 -19.05 19.91 -0.05
C GLY A 24 -19.36 21.02 -1.06
N GLN A 25 -18.45 21.98 -1.25
CA GLN A 25 -18.56 23.05 -2.23
C GLN A 25 -18.23 22.59 -3.65
N LEU A 26 -17.41 21.55 -3.86
CA LEU A 26 -17.30 20.86 -5.15
C LEU A 26 -18.58 20.05 -5.47
N GLY A 27 -19.34 19.66 -4.44
CA GLY A 27 -20.70 19.16 -4.58
C GLY A 27 -21.74 20.25 -4.92
N GLN A 28 -21.60 21.47 -4.39
CA GLN A 28 -22.56 22.58 -4.62
C GLN A 28 -22.18 23.56 -5.74
N ALA A 29 -20.92 23.60 -6.19
CA ALA A 29 -20.47 24.33 -7.37
C ALA A 29 -20.98 23.69 -8.67
N ASN A 30 -21.44 22.44 -8.61
CA ASN A 30 -22.20 21.80 -9.69
C ASN A 30 -23.69 22.18 -9.72
N ASP A 31 -24.21 22.81 -8.66
CA ASP A 31 -25.59 23.33 -8.64
C ASP A 31 -25.68 24.83 -8.99
N SER A 32 -24.56 25.57 -9.02
CA SER A 32 -24.58 27.03 -9.19
C SER A 32 -24.06 27.54 -10.54
N ASN A 33 -23.60 26.67 -11.46
CA ASN A 33 -23.08 27.13 -12.75
C ASN A 33 -24.16 27.43 -13.81
N ASN A 34 -25.40 27.67 -13.38
CA ASN A 34 -26.48 28.11 -14.26
C ASN A 34 -26.77 29.62 -14.21
N SER A 35 -25.80 30.46 -13.81
CA SER A 35 -25.87 31.90 -14.07
C SER A 35 -24.52 32.62 -13.93
N ASN A 36 -23.81 32.86 -15.05
CA ASN A 36 -23.19 34.14 -15.43
C ASN A 36 -22.08 33.97 -16.49
N GLY A 37 -22.43 34.22 -17.76
CA GLY A 37 -21.61 33.94 -18.94
C GLY A 37 -20.58 34.99 -19.34
N VAL A 38 -19.65 35.38 -18.46
CA VAL A 38 -18.55 36.31 -18.88
C VAL A 38 -17.14 35.89 -18.39
N ALA A 39 -16.99 34.92 -17.47
CA ALA A 39 -15.67 34.54 -16.92
C ALA A 39 -15.00 33.30 -17.56
N ALA A 40 -15.63 32.66 -18.54
CA ALA A 40 -15.19 31.37 -19.09
C ALA A 40 -13.92 31.46 -19.98
N ASP A 41 -13.68 32.62 -20.60
CA ASP A 41 -12.64 32.73 -21.64
C ASP A 41 -11.23 32.93 -21.06
N SER A 42 -11.10 33.62 -19.91
CA SER A 42 -9.80 33.84 -19.25
C SER A 42 -9.24 32.55 -18.63
N ASN A 43 -10.12 31.73 -18.05
CA ASN A 43 -9.72 30.48 -17.39
C ASN A 43 -9.34 29.40 -18.42
N ALA A 44 -9.96 29.41 -19.60
CA ALA A 44 -9.62 28.49 -20.69
C ALA A 44 -8.19 28.75 -21.23
N VAL A 45 -7.82 30.02 -21.39
CA VAL A 45 -6.48 30.40 -21.84
C VAL A 45 -5.41 30.06 -20.80
N GLU A 46 -5.70 30.26 -19.51
CA GLU A 46 -4.78 29.93 -18.42
C GLU A 46 -4.59 28.40 -18.28
N LEU A 47 -5.65 27.62 -18.44
CA LEU A 47 -5.59 26.16 -18.44
C LEU A 47 -4.75 25.64 -19.62
N GLN A 48 -4.91 26.22 -20.81
CA GLN A 48 -4.13 25.83 -21.99
C GLN A 48 -2.64 26.16 -21.82
N ARG A 49 -2.33 27.30 -21.21
CA ARG A 49 -0.93 27.68 -20.91
C ARG A 49 -0.28 26.73 -19.89
N LEU A 50 -1.02 26.34 -18.85
CA LEU A 50 -0.54 25.36 -17.86
C LEU A 50 -0.36 23.97 -18.47
N GLN A 51 -1.23 23.56 -19.39
CA GLN A 51 -1.08 22.29 -20.12
C GLN A 51 0.19 22.28 -20.99
N GLU A 52 0.50 23.38 -21.67
CA GLU A 52 1.74 23.52 -22.44
C GLU A 52 2.99 23.49 -21.55
N GLU A 53 2.95 24.17 -20.40
CA GLU A 53 4.06 24.18 -19.44
C GLU A 53 4.33 22.78 -18.86
N VAL A 54 3.27 22.03 -18.53
CA VAL A 54 3.38 20.62 -18.09
C VAL A 54 3.97 19.74 -19.19
N GLY A 55 3.59 19.95 -20.46
CA GLY A 55 4.15 19.23 -21.60
C GLY A 55 5.66 19.48 -21.77
N GLN A 56 6.10 20.73 -21.61
CA GLN A 56 7.51 21.11 -21.69
C GLN A 56 8.32 20.49 -20.54
N LEU A 57 7.78 20.53 -19.31
CA LEU A 57 8.42 19.92 -18.15
C LEU A 57 8.53 18.39 -18.25
N ARG A 58 7.52 17.71 -18.81
CA ARG A 58 7.58 16.26 -19.09
C ARG A 58 8.71 15.92 -20.07
N THR A 59 8.81 16.68 -21.16
CA THR A 59 9.85 16.49 -22.18
C THR A 59 11.26 16.72 -21.61
N GLU A 60 11.44 17.77 -20.82
CA GLU A 60 12.73 18.06 -20.19
C GLU A 60 13.11 16.99 -19.15
N ASN A 61 12.15 16.46 -18.40
CA ASN A 61 12.40 15.37 -17.45
C ASN A 61 12.85 14.10 -18.17
N GLU A 62 12.23 13.76 -19.30
CA GLU A 62 12.62 12.60 -20.12
C GLU A 62 14.03 12.76 -20.72
N ARG A 63 14.37 13.98 -21.13
CA ARG A 63 15.73 14.34 -21.58
C ARG A 63 16.76 14.19 -20.46
N LEU A 64 16.45 14.67 -19.25
CA LEU A 64 17.31 14.55 -18.08
C LEU A 64 17.49 13.09 -17.64
N GLN A 65 16.44 12.27 -17.70
CA GLN A 65 16.52 10.84 -17.42
C GLN A 65 17.39 10.10 -18.45
N THR A 66 17.31 10.49 -19.72
CA THR A 66 18.17 9.94 -20.78
C THR A 66 19.63 10.32 -20.55
N LYS A 67 19.89 11.58 -20.16
CA LYS A 67 21.24 12.04 -19.79
C LYS A 67 21.80 11.29 -18.58
N LEU A 68 20.96 11.00 -17.59
CA LEU A 68 21.34 10.21 -16.41
C LEU A 68 21.68 8.76 -16.78
N ARG A 69 20.96 8.14 -17.72
CA ARG A 69 21.29 6.80 -18.24
C ARG A 69 22.62 6.80 -19.00
N LEU A 70 22.90 7.83 -19.78
CA LEU A 70 24.16 7.96 -20.52
C LEU A 70 25.37 8.19 -19.59
N VAL A 71 25.20 8.96 -18.51
CA VAL A 71 26.23 9.12 -17.47
C VAL A 71 26.50 7.79 -16.77
N LYS A 72 25.44 7.05 -16.39
CA LYS A 72 25.58 5.70 -15.78
C LYS A 72 26.20 4.67 -16.73
N ALA A 73 25.99 4.81 -18.04
CA ALA A 73 26.61 3.94 -19.05
C ALA A 73 28.09 4.31 -19.32
N SER A 74 28.50 5.56 -19.05
CA SER A 74 29.88 6.03 -19.25
C SER A 74 30.80 5.70 -18.07
N GLU A 75 30.27 5.25 -16.94
CA GLU A 75 31.03 4.84 -15.74
C GLU A 75 31.42 3.34 -15.74
N VAL A 76 31.17 2.60 -16.83
CA VAL A 76 31.45 1.16 -16.89
C VAL A 76 32.32 0.78 -18.11
N SER A 77 33.64 0.63 -17.87
CA SER A 77 34.61 -0.37 -18.45
C SER A 77 36.04 0.20 -18.57
N PRO A 78 37.14 -0.60 -18.74
CA PRO A 78 37.27 -2.07 -18.91
C PRO A 78 38.42 -2.76 -18.11
N GLU A 79 38.32 -4.09 -17.88
CA GLU A 79 39.40 -5.12 -17.86
C GLU A 79 38.73 -6.47 -17.46
N ALA A 80 38.87 -7.63 -18.12
CA ALA A 80 39.89 -8.13 -19.03
C ALA A 80 39.31 -9.09 -20.10
N ALA A 81 40.06 -9.17 -21.21
CA ALA A 81 39.96 -10.08 -22.34
C ALA A 81 40.07 -11.58 -21.93
N SER A 82 39.82 -12.61 -22.75
CA SER A 82 40.11 -12.75 -24.17
C SER A 82 39.53 -14.07 -24.74
N ALA A 83 39.61 -14.15 -26.08
CA ALA A 83 39.62 -15.33 -26.95
C ALA A 83 38.25 -15.95 -27.29
N GLY A 84 37.86 -16.09 -28.56
CA GLY A 84 38.55 -15.84 -29.82
C GLY A 84 37.56 -16.03 -30.98
N ALA A 85 37.76 -15.25 -32.04
CA ALA A 85 37.04 -15.34 -33.29
C ALA A 85 37.28 -16.69 -33.98
N PHE A 86 36.30 -17.22 -34.72
CA PHE A 86 36.50 -17.71 -36.09
C PHE A 86 35.18 -17.79 -36.87
N LEU A 87 35.29 -17.41 -38.14
CA LEU A 87 34.27 -17.38 -39.17
C LEU A 87 33.84 -18.77 -39.66
N ARG A 88 32.55 -18.85 -40.03
CA ARG A 88 31.90 -19.64 -41.10
C ARG A 88 32.71 -20.76 -41.77
N THR A 89 32.13 -21.96 -41.81
CA THR A 89 32.03 -22.78 -43.03
C THR A 89 30.74 -23.61 -43.05
N SER A 90 30.17 -23.74 -44.25
CA SER A 90 29.05 -24.57 -44.65
C SER A 90 29.49 -26.02 -44.92
N GLY A 91 28.65 -27.01 -44.61
CA GLY A 91 28.87 -28.41 -44.98
C GLY A 91 27.66 -29.31 -44.70
N SER A 92 27.17 -29.96 -45.77
CA SER A 92 25.99 -30.83 -45.89
C SER A 92 26.16 -32.26 -45.34
N ALA A 93 25.02 -32.89 -44.97
CA ALA A 93 24.71 -34.33 -44.82
C ALA A 93 25.47 -35.11 -43.70
N ASP A 94 24.97 -36.17 -43.05
CA ASP A 94 24.02 -37.20 -43.44
C ASP A 94 23.42 -37.91 -42.19
N ARG A 95 22.35 -38.68 -42.44
CA ARG A 95 21.47 -39.52 -41.60
C ARG A 95 22.08 -40.24 -40.37
N SER A 96 21.29 -40.34 -39.29
CA SER A 96 20.68 -41.60 -38.78
C SER A 96 20.40 -41.60 -37.26
N ARG A 97 19.12 -41.75 -36.91
CA ARG A 97 18.58 -42.71 -35.91
C ARG A 97 19.02 -42.60 -34.44
N ALA A 98 18.15 -42.03 -33.60
CA ALA A 98 17.61 -42.66 -32.37
C ALA A 98 16.76 -41.66 -31.58
N SER A 99 15.49 -41.99 -31.34
CA SER A 99 14.67 -41.34 -30.32
C SER A 99 15.08 -41.85 -28.93
N PRO A 100 15.23 -41.00 -27.92
CA PRO A 100 15.07 -41.41 -26.53
C PRO A 100 13.70 -40.98 -25.97
N PRO A 101 13.16 -41.72 -25.01
CA PRO A 101 11.80 -41.58 -24.51
C PRO A 101 11.70 -40.58 -23.36
N ASN A 102 10.46 -40.28 -22.97
CA ASN A 102 10.02 -39.52 -21.79
C ASN A 102 10.10 -38.00 -21.89
N SER A 103 8.99 -37.44 -22.39
CA SER A 103 8.40 -36.20 -21.91
C SER A 103 8.25 -36.23 -20.38
N ARG A 104 9.31 -35.85 -19.66
CA ARG A 104 9.13 -35.34 -18.29
C ARG A 104 8.37 -34.03 -18.40
N ALA A 105 7.16 -34.00 -17.84
CA ALA A 105 6.48 -32.73 -17.56
C ALA A 105 7.48 -31.79 -16.88
N PRO A 106 7.53 -30.49 -17.26
CA PRO A 106 8.39 -29.54 -16.58
C PRO A 106 8.02 -29.56 -15.10
N GLN A 107 8.96 -29.99 -14.25
CA GLN A 107 8.78 -29.89 -12.81
C GLN A 107 8.69 -28.40 -12.50
N LEU A 108 7.50 -27.93 -12.10
CA LEU A 108 7.35 -26.57 -11.57
C LEU A 108 8.35 -26.43 -10.42
N GLY A 109 9.21 -25.43 -10.53
CA GLY A 109 10.39 -25.31 -9.68
C GLY A 109 10.04 -25.10 -8.21
N ASN A 110 10.81 -25.74 -7.32
CA ASN A 110 10.79 -25.54 -5.86
C ASN A 110 11.32 -24.15 -5.44
N LYS A 111 10.93 -23.08 -6.13
CA LYS A 111 11.41 -21.73 -5.86
C LYS A 111 10.80 -21.25 -4.54
N VAL A 112 11.64 -21.14 -3.51
CA VAL A 112 11.24 -20.62 -2.19
C VAL A 112 11.85 -19.23 -2.01
N LEU A 113 11.00 -18.23 -1.76
CA LEU A 113 11.45 -16.86 -1.50
C LEU A 113 11.81 -16.69 -0.02
N THR A 114 12.95 -16.06 0.25
CA THR A 114 13.23 -15.48 1.56
C THR A 114 12.28 -14.30 1.82
N LEU A 115 12.07 -13.93 3.08
CA LEU A 115 11.23 -12.77 3.43
C LEU A 115 11.69 -11.51 2.68
N LYS A 116 13.01 -11.23 2.66
CA LYS A 116 13.57 -10.08 1.95
C LYS A 116 13.26 -10.11 0.44
N GLN A 117 13.38 -11.27 -0.21
CA GLN A 117 13.06 -11.41 -1.64
C GLN A 117 11.57 -11.23 -1.90
N LEU A 118 10.72 -11.77 -1.03
CA LEU A 118 9.27 -11.59 -1.14
C LEU A 118 8.91 -10.12 -1.01
N LYS A 119 9.37 -9.42 0.03
CA LYS A 119 9.11 -7.98 0.21
C LYS A 119 9.58 -7.14 -0.97
N GLN A 120 10.77 -7.43 -1.50
CA GLN A 120 11.25 -6.74 -2.71
C GLN A 120 10.33 -6.99 -3.91
N THR A 121 9.87 -8.23 -4.08
CA THR A 121 8.96 -8.58 -5.19
C THR A 121 7.60 -7.88 -5.04
N ILE A 122 7.07 -7.80 -3.82
CA ILE A 122 5.84 -7.07 -3.49
C ILE A 122 5.98 -5.59 -3.85
N GLU A 123 7.07 -4.95 -3.45
CA GLU A 123 7.34 -3.54 -3.76
C GLU A 123 7.46 -3.32 -5.28
N ASP A 124 8.14 -4.21 -6.00
CA ASP A 124 8.25 -4.13 -7.45
C ASP A 124 6.88 -4.24 -8.14
N ILE A 125 5.99 -5.10 -7.63
CA ILE A 125 4.62 -5.28 -8.14
C ILE A 125 3.80 -4.01 -7.87
N TYR A 126 3.85 -3.44 -6.67
CA TYR A 126 3.15 -2.18 -6.38
C TYR A 126 3.64 -1.03 -7.26
N ALA A 127 4.96 -0.88 -7.42
CA ALA A 127 5.52 0.16 -8.28
C ALA A 127 5.12 -0.01 -9.76
N SER A 128 4.98 -1.27 -10.22
CA SER A 128 4.44 -1.59 -11.53
C SER A 128 2.95 -1.24 -11.63
N LYS A 129 2.16 -1.61 -10.62
CA LYS A 129 0.70 -1.36 -10.55
C LYS A 129 0.39 0.12 -10.63
N SER A 130 1.05 0.94 -9.83
CA SER A 130 0.80 2.39 -9.81
C SER A 130 1.02 3.04 -11.18
N LYS A 131 2.03 2.58 -11.94
CA LYS A 131 2.25 3.06 -13.32
C LYS A 131 1.20 2.55 -14.29
N TYR A 132 0.77 1.31 -14.11
CA TYR A 132 -0.28 0.71 -14.93
C TYR A 132 -1.62 1.42 -14.74
N ASP A 133 -1.97 1.76 -13.50
CA ASP A 133 -3.25 2.42 -13.18
C ASP A 133 -3.31 3.84 -13.74
N ILE A 134 -2.19 4.58 -13.70
CA ILE A 134 -2.08 5.87 -14.39
C ILE A 134 -2.32 5.70 -15.89
N LYS A 135 -1.69 4.70 -16.50
CA LYS A 135 -1.87 4.41 -17.93
C LYS A 135 -3.32 4.03 -18.26
N CYS A 136 -3.97 3.22 -17.42
CA CYS A 136 -5.37 2.85 -17.59
C CYS A 136 -6.27 4.08 -17.53
N SER A 137 -6.08 4.94 -16.53
CA SER A 137 -6.82 6.20 -16.41
C SER A 137 -6.62 7.12 -17.62
N GLU A 138 -5.37 7.34 -18.06
CA GLU A 138 -5.04 8.17 -19.23
C GLU A 138 -5.57 7.57 -20.55
N SER A 139 -5.73 6.25 -20.62
CA SER A 139 -6.18 5.54 -21.84
C SER A 139 -7.64 5.10 -21.77
N HIS A 140 -8.39 5.50 -20.74
CA HIS A 140 -9.78 5.10 -20.51
C HIS A 140 -9.99 3.57 -20.45
N LEU A 141 -8.99 2.84 -19.97
CA LEU A 141 -9.05 1.39 -19.75
C LEU A 141 -9.41 1.09 -18.30
N PRO A 142 -10.08 -0.05 -18.03
CA PRO A 142 -10.39 -0.46 -16.67
C PRO A 142 -9.13 -0.82 -15.88
N ARG A 143 -9.22 -0.70 -14.55
CA ARG A 143 -8.16 -1.11 -13.63
C ARG A 143 -8.14 -2.64 -13.50
N GLU A 144 -6.95 -3.23 -13.41
CA GLU A 144 -6.79 -4.63 -13.02
C GLU A 144 -6.84 -4.79 -11.49
N THR A 145 -7.28 -5.95 -10.98
CA THR A 145 -7.05 -6.28 -9.56
C THR A 145 -5.55 -6.47 -9.30
N MET A 146 -5.13 -6.44 -8.04
CA MET A 146 -3.72 -6.72 -7.69
C MET A 146 -3.27 -8.12 -8.10
N GLU A 147 -4.14 -9.13 -8.04
CA GLU A 147 -3.81 -10.48 -8.50
C GLU A 147 -3.59 -10.52 -10.02
N GLN A 148 -4.52 -9.94 -10.80
CA GLN A 148 -4.37 -9.84 -12.25
C GLN A 148 -3.08 -9.11 -12.61
N HIS A 149 -2.83 -7.98 -11.96
CA HIS A 149 -1.63 -7.20 -12.21
C HIS A 149 -0.35 -7.90 -11.78
N MET A 150 -0.38 -8.75 -10.74
CA MET A 150 0.75 -9.62 -10.40
C MET A 150 1.12 -10.50 -11.61
N TYR A 151 0.13 -11.11 -12.26
CA TYR A 151 0.40 -11.89 -13.48
C TYR A 151 0.86 -11.02 -14.66
N THR A 152 0.28 -9.83 -14.84
CA THR A 152 0.73 -8.85 -15.84
C THR A 152 2.20 -8.48 -15.64
N TYR A 153 2.61 -8.18 -14.41
CA TYR A 153 3.97 -7.89 -14.01
C TYR A 153 4.92 -9.07 -14.28
N LEU A 154 4.53 -10.28 -13.87
CA LEU A 154 5.34 -11.49 -14.08
C LEU A 154 5.49 -11.79 -15.58
N ASN A 155 4.45 -11.57 -16.36
CA ASN A 155 4.49 -11.73 -17.80
C ASN A 155 5.45 -10.73 -18.46
N GLN A 156 5.40 -9.45 -18.08
CA GLN A 156 6.34 -8.43 -18.57
C GLN A 156 7.80 -8.73 -18.17
N ARG A 157 8.02 -9.30 -16.97
CA ARG A 157 9.36 -9.58 -16.45
C ARG A 157 9.99 -10.85 -17.01
N TYR A 158 9.20 -11.90 -17.24
CA TYR A 158 9.73 -13.23 -17.58
C TYR A 158 9.30 -13.75 -18.96
N GLY A 159 8.12 -13.36 -19.46
CA GLY A 159 7.56 -13.74 -20.77
C GLY A 159 7.22 -15.22 -20.97
N LEU A 160 7.83 -16.15 -20.23
CA LEU A 160 7.63 -17.59 -20.37
C LEU A 160 6.61 -18.11 -19.35
N LYS A 161 5.57 -18.79 -19.83
CA LYS A 161 4.45 -19.30 -19.01
C LYS A 161 4.90 -20.12 -17.78
N HIS A 162 5.89 -21.01 -17.94
CA HIS A 162 6.37 -21.84 -16.82
C HIS A 162 7.07 -20.99 -15.75
N LEU A 163 7.86 -19.97 -16.14
CA LEU A 163 8.48 -19.06 -15.19
C LEU A 163 7.43 -18.23 -14.45
N ILE A 164 6.41 -17.74 -15.16
CA ILE A 164 5.30 -17.00 -14.55
C ILE A 164 4.63 -17.86 -13.47
N LEU A 165 4.29 -19.12 -13.77
CA LEU A 165 3.68 -20.04 -12.82
C LEU A 165 4.59 -20.36 -11.62
N ASP A 166 5.88 -20.59 -11.86
CA ASP A 166 6.85 -20.84 -10.79
C ASP A 166 6.98 -19.64 -9.84
N TRP A 167 7.03 -18.43 -10.38
CA TRP A 167 7.12 -17.20 -9.58
C TRP A 167 5.81 -16.89 -8.85
N ALA A 168 4.65 -17.02 -9.50
CA ALA A 168 3.35 -16.85 -8.85
C ALA A 168 3.21 -17.84 -7.69
N THR A 169 3.54 -19.11 -7.90
CA THR A 169 3.53 -20.13 -6.85
C THR A 169 4.46 -19.77 -5.69
N ALA A 170 5.67 -19.31 -5.99
CA ALA A 170 6.65 -18.90 -4.98
C ALA A 170 6.19 -17.68 -4.16
N ILE A 171 5.53 -16.71 -4.79
CA ILE A 171 4.93 -15.54 -4.12
C ILE A 171 3.81 -15.99 -3.18
N ILE A 172 2.85 -16.80 -3.66
CA ILE A 172 1.73 -17.28 -2.84
C ILE A 172 2.20 -18.13 -1.66
N GLN A 173 3.19 -19.00 -1.86
CA GLN A 173 3.81 -19.77 -0.78
C GLN A 173 4.55 -18.86 0.22
N GLY A 174 5.26 -17.85 -0.28
CA GLY A 174 5.90 -16.84 0.55
C GLY A 174 4.90 -16.09 1.42
N ILE A 175 3.78 -15.63 0.85
CA ILE A 175 2.70 -14.97 1.58
C ILE A 175 2.16 -15.89 2.68
N LYS A 176 1.83 -17.14 2.35
CA LYS A 176 1.35 -18.12 3.34
C LYS A 176 2.34 -18.35 4.48
N LYS A 177 3.64 -18.30 4.18
CA LYS A 177 4.71 -18.52 5.17
C LYS A 177 4.91 -17.33 6.09
N TYR A 178 4.93 -16.11 5.58
CA TYR A 178 5.37 -14.94 6.35
C TYR A 178 4.25 -13.98 6.77
N ASN A 179 2.98 -14.20 6.37
CA ASN A 179 1.89 -13.28 6.73
C ASN A 179 1.65 -13.11 8.24
N LEU A 180 2.03 -14.08 9.07
CA LEU A 180 1.91 -13.98 10.53
C LEU A 180 3.11 -13.27 11.18
N GLU A 181 4.19 -13.07 10.42
CA GLU A 181 5.47 -12.52 10.91
C GLU A 181 5.74 -11.11 10.38
N ASP A 182 5.18 -10.74 9.22
CA ASP A 182 5.42 -9.46 8.56
C ASP A 182 4.12 -8.85 8.02
N ASN A 183 3.79 -7.66 8.53
CA ASN A 183 2.56 -6.96 8.21
C ASN A 183 2.46 -6.55 6.72
N ASP A 184 3.57 -6.19 6.06
CA ASP A 184 3.55 -5.84 4.62
C ASP A 184 3.16 -7.06 3.77
N VAL A 185 3.62 -8.24 4.17
CA VAL A 185 3.25 -9.51 3.53
C VAL A 185 1.78 -9.86 3.81
N ALA A 186 1.31 -9.64 5.05
CA ALA A 186 -0.08 -9.85 5.43
C ALA A 186 -1.02 -8.99 4.57
N VAL A 187 -0.75 -7.69 4.48
CA VAL A 187 -1.52 -6.73 3.69
C VAL A 187 -1.54 -7.11 2.22
N PHE A 188 -0.38 -7.39 1.62
CA PHE A 188 -0.34 -7.80 0.21
C PHE A 188 -1.15 -9.08 -0.05
N GLY A 189 -1.07 -10.05 0.86
CA GLY A 189 -1.86 -11.28 0.77
C GLY A 189 -3.36 -11.04 0.81
N LYS A 190 -3.82 -10.08 1.62
CA LYS A 190 -5.24 -9.71 1.72
C LYS A 190 -5.72 -8.92 0.51
N ILE A 191 -4.89 -8.01 0.01
CA ILE A 191 -5.15 -7.26 -1.23
C ILE A 191 -5.30 -8.22 -2.42
N ILE A 192 -4.39 -9.18 -2.59
CA ILE A 192 -4.49 -10.17 -3.68
C ILE A 192 -5.80 -10.97 -3.60
N ARG A 193 -6.29 -11.25 -2.39
CA ARG A 193 -7.54 -11.99 -2.19
C ARG A 193 -8.79 -11.11 -2.19
N ASN A 194 -8.65 -9.82 -2.51
CA ASN A 194 -9.73 -8.83 -2.50
C ASN A 194 -10.45 -8.74 -1.13
N GLU A 195 -9.73 -9.02 -0.04
CA GLU A 195 -10.27 -8.91 1.33
C GLU A 195 -10.23 -7.45 1.83
N ILE A 196 -9.24 -6.70 1.37
CA ILE A 196 -9.04 -5.27 1.65
C ILE A 196 -8.66 -4.54 0.36
N ASP A 197 -8.92 -3.25 0.30
CA ASP A 197 -8.54 -2.40 -0.82
C ASP A 197 -7.03 -2.16 -0.91
N GLU A 198 -6.58 -1.84 -2.11
CA GLU A 198 -5.18 -1.52 -2.39
C GLU A 198 -4.70 -0.25 -1.65
N GLU A 199 -5.59 0.65 -1.26
CA GLU A 199 -5.22 1.98 -0.76
C GLU A 199 -4.91 1.97 0.74
N PHE A 200 -5.26 0.90 1.44
CA PHE A 200 -4.83 0.64 2.82
C PHE A 200 -3.31 0.75 3.03
N ARG A 201 -2.50 0.51 1.99
CA ARG A 201 -1.03 0.69 2.06
C ARG A 201 -0.61 2.13 2.37
N PHE A 202 -1.41 3.11 1.98
CA PHE A 202 -1.18 4.51 2.35
C PHE A 202 -1.41 4.73 3.83
N VAL A 203 -2.39 4.04 4.44
CA VAL A 203 -2.58 4.03 5.90
C VAL A 203 -1.36 3.45 6.59
N GLN A 204 -0.83 2.32 6.11
CA GLN A 204 0.39 1.74 6.67
C GLN A 204 1.59 2.70 6.60
N ARG A 205 1.73 3.45 5.50
CA ARG A 205 2.78 4.47 5.35
C ARG A 205 2.56 5.62 6.34
N GLN A 206 1.35 6.14 6.41
CA GLN A 206 0.97 7.25 7.29
C GLN A 206 1.22 6.93 8.76
N VAL A 207 0.92 5.72 9.21
CA VAL A 207 1.21 5.27 10.58
C VAL A 207 2.70 5.33 10.88
N ARG A 208 3.55 4.80 9.98
CA ARG A 208 5.01 4.83 10.17
C ARG A 208 5.55 6.25 10.25
N GLU A 209 5.12 7.12 9.34
CA GLU A 209 5.52 8.52 9.28
C GLU A 209 5.08 9.29 10.52
N THR A 210 3.84 9.06 10.96
CA THR A 210 3.26 9.73 12.14
C THR A 210 3.97 9.29 13.42
N VAL A 211 4.25 8.00 13.61
CA VAL A 211 5.02 7.52 14.77
C VAL A 211 6.43 8.12 14.78
N HIS A 212 7.08 8.21 13.62
CA HIS A 212 8.39 8.83 13.49
C HIS A 212 8.37 10.32 13.86
N GLU A 213 7.39 11.07 13.37
CA GLU A 213 7.28 12.50 13.64
C GLU A 213 6.90 12.78 15.10
N LEU A 214 5.99 12.00 15.69
CA LEU A 214 5.65 12.15 17.11
C LEU A 214 6.84 11.84 18.03
N LEU A 215 7.66 10.86 17.68
CA LEU A 215 8.92 10.61 18.38
C LEU A 215 9.88 11.81 18.26
N ARG A 216 9.99 12.40 17.07
CA ARG A 216 10.81 13.61 16.84
C ARG A 216 10.31 14.77 17.70
N VAL A 217 9.02 15.04 17.69
CA VAL A 217 8.37 16.11 18.48
C VAL A 217 8.57 15.87 19.98
N TYR A 218 8.37 14.64 20.46
CA TYR A 218 8.61 14.27 21.85
C TYR A 218 10.06 14.58 22.27
N LEU A 219 11.04 14.13 21.47
CA LEU A 219 12.46 14.34 21.76
C LEU A 219 12.87 15.82 21.70
N LYS A 220 12.32 16.60 20.76
CA LYS A 220 12.53 18.06 20.69
C LYS A 220 11.94 18.76 21.91
N GLY A 221 10.74 18.37 22.34
CA GLY A 221 10.07 18.93 23.52
C GLY A 221 10.85 18.68 24.81
N LYS A 222 11.43 17.48 24.98
CA LYS A 222 12.30 17.16 26.12
C LYS A 222 13.68 17.81 26.05
N ARG A 223 14.12 18.28 24.87
CA ARG A 223 15.45 18.87 24.64
C ARG A 223 15.37 20.12 23.76
N PRO A 224 14.75 21.22 24.23
CA PRO A 224 14.49 22.39 23.39
C PRO A 224 15.75 23.09 22.86
N SER A 225 16.86 22.97 23.58
CA SER A 225 18.15 23.59 23.23
C SER A 225 18.90 22.88 22.10
N LYS A 226 18.50 21.65 21.72
CA LYS A 226 19.16 20.91 20.64
C LYS A 226 18.71 21.38 19.28
N SER A 227 19.66 21.48 18.35
CA SER A 227 19.40 21.75 16.93
C SER A 227 18.61 20.61 16.28
N ASP A 228 17.95 20.90 15.15
CA ASP A 228 17.14 19.90 14.45
C ASP A 228 18.00 18.74 13.91
N ALA A 229 19.24 19.01 13.50
CA ALA A 229 20.19 17.98 13.09
C ALA A 229 20.54 17.02 14.25
N GLU A 230 20.67 17.55 15.48
CA GLU A 230 20.91 16.72 16.67
C GLU A 230 19.67 15.92 17.07
N ILE A 231 18.47 16.50 16.94
CA ILE A 231 17.21 15.76 17.16
C ILE A 231 17.07 14.62 16.15
N ASN A 232 17.33 14.85 14.87
CA ASN A 232 17.26 13.80 13.85
C ASN A 232 18.23 12.65 14.13
N LYS A 233 19.44 12.94 14.62
CA LYS A 233 20.39 11.90 15.07
C LYS A 233 19.84 11.08 16.25
N LEU A 234 19.14 11.73 17.18
CA LEU A 234 18.51 11.06 18.32
C LEU A 234 17.33 10.18 17.89
N VAL A 235 16.49 10.69 16.99
CA VAL A 235 15.40 9.93 16.38
C VAL A 235 15.98 8.69 15.68
N GLN A 236 17.01 8.85 14.85
CA GLN A 236 17.65 7.72 14.17
C GLN A 236 18.22 6.66 15.14
N LYS A 237 18.77 7.10 16.28
CA LYS A 237 19.22 6.18 17.33
C LYS A 237 18.05 5.41 17.96
N LYS A 238 16.90 6.06 18.13
CA LYS A 238 15.69 5.44 18.69
C LYS A 238 15.01 4.50 17.70
N THR A 239 14.92 4.87 16.43
CA THR A 239 14.33 4.02 15.37
C THR A 239 15.12 2.74 15.10
N SER A 240 16.44 2.76 15.34
CA SER A 240 17.31 1.57 15.28
C SER A 240 17.45 0.82 16.60
N GLY A 241 16.82 1.31 17.66
CA GLY A 241 16.94 0.78 19.01
C GLY A 241 15.57 0.62 19.68
N ALA A 242 15.50 1.02 20.95
CA ALA A 242 14.30 0.84 21.76
C ALA A 242 13.77 2.15 22.36
N LEU A 243 12.47 2.15 22.56
CA LEU A 243 11.67 3.19 23.17
C LEU A 243 11.43 2.88 24.65
N LEU A 244 11.42 3.94 25.46
CA LEU A 244 11.02 3.89 26.87
C LEU A 244 9.50 3.89 26.98
N GLU A 245 8.96 3.43 28.12
CA GLU A 245 7.51 3.36 28.35
C GLU A 245 6.81 4.69 28.08
N ASP A 246 7.29 5.77 28.70
CA ASP A 246 6.73 7.11 28.51
C ASP A 246 6.79 7.58 27.05
N GLU A 247 7.80 7.16 26.27
CA GLU A 247 7.95 7.58 24.87
C GLU A 247 6.87 6.95 23.99
N TRP A 248 6.67 5.63 24.08
CA TRP A 248 5.69 4.96 23.22
C TRP A 248 4.25 5.13 23.73
N VAL A 249 4.04 5.22 25.04
CA VAL A 249 2.69 5.46 25.61
C VAL A 249 2.14 6.81 25.16
N ASP A 250 2.97 7.87 25.19
CA ASP A 250 2.54 9.20 24.76
C ASP A 250 2.25 9.24 23.25
N ILE A 251 3.05 8.54 22.43
CA ILE A 251 2.78 8.39 20.99
C ILE A 251 1.42 7.71 20.77
N VAL A 252 1.16 6.58 21.42
CA VAL A 252 -0.10 5.84 21.27
C VAL A 252 -1.30 6.67 21.72
N ARG A 253 -1.21 7.33 22.88
CA ARG A 253 -2.28 8.20 23.40
C ARG A 253 -2.56 9.41 22.52
N TYR A 254 -1.57 9.88 21.77
CA TYR A 254 -1.74 10.97 20.84
C TYR A 254 -2.41 10.51 19.53
N MET A 255 -2.03 9.33 19.02
CA MET A 255 -2.51 8.82 17.74
C MET A 255 -3.95 8.27 17.79
N TYR A 256 -4.38 7.76 18.94
CA TYR A 256 -5.62 7.00 19.06
C TYR A 256 -6.57 7.62 20.08
N ASN A 257 -7.87 7.36 19.92
CA ASN A 257 -8.85 7.69 20.95
C ASN A 257 -8.57 6.89 22.23
N THR A 258 -9.22 7.26 23.34
CA THR A 258 -8.95 6.66 24.66
C THR A 258 -9.12 5.14 24.69
N GLU A 259 -10.16 4.61 24.04
CA GLU A 259 -10.48 3.17 24.07
C GLU A 259 -9.45 2.36 23.26
N ASP A 260 -9.14 2.81 22.06
CA ASP A 260 -8.15 2.19 21.18
C ASP A 260 -6.74 2.30 21.79
N ALA A 261 -6.39 3.46 22.35
CA ALA A 261 -5.11 3.66 23.02
C ALA A 261 -4.94 2.69 24.20
N VAL A 262 -5.97 2.49 25.02
CA VAL A 262 -5.93 1.50 26.11
C VAL A 262 -5.72 0.10 25.57
N SER A 263 -6.46 -0.29 24.54
CA SER A 263 -6.35 -1.60 23.90
C SER A 263 -4.95 -1.85 23.34
N ILE A 264 -4.37 -0.87 22.65
CA ILE A 264 -3.00 -0.95 22.10
C ILE A 264 -1.96 -1.02 23.23
N ILE A 265 -2.07 -0.18 24.27
CA ILE A 265 -1.17 -0.19 25.42
C ILE A 265 -1.17 -1.57 26.10
N MET A 266 -2.34 -2.19 26.24
CA MET A 266 -2.44 -3.56 26.77
C MET A 266 -1.74 -4.57 25.87
N ARG A 267 -1.95 -4.52 24.54
CA ARG A 267 -1.26 -5.40 23.58
C ARG A 267 0.27 -5.26 23.65
N VAL A 268 0.78 -4.03 23.72
CA VAL A 268 2.21 -3.76 23.88
C VAL A 268 2.74 -4.36 25.18
N ARG A 269 2.05 -4.14 26.31
CA ARG A 269 2.45 -4.70 27.61
C ARG A 269 2.42 -6.23 27.61
N ASP A 270 1.42 -6.85 26.97
CA ASP A 270 1.34 -8.30 26.80
C ASP A 270 2.50 -8.85 25.99
N HIS A 271 2.83 -8.20 24.89
CA HIS A 271 3.99 -8.53 24.07
C HIS A 271 5.30 -8.43 24.86
N LEU A 272 5.51 -7.34 25.60
CA LEU A 272 6.69 -7.17 26.47
C LEU A 272 6.77 -8.24 27.58
N ARG A 273 5.63 -8.63 28.15
CA ARG A 273 5.55 -9.74 29.12
C ARG A 273 5.98 -11.07 28.50
N GLN A 274 5.57 -11.34 27.26
CA GLN A 274 5.97 -12.56 26.54
C GLN A 274 7.47 -12.57 26.22
N LEU A 275 8.07 -11.44 25.86
CA LEU A 275 9.51 -11.31 25.64
C LEU A 275 10.32 -11.51 26.94
N SER A 276 9.77 -11.09 28.07
CA SER A 276 10.43 -11.16 29.38
C SER A 276 10.36 -12.55 30.03
N GLN A 277 9.48 -13.44 29.56
CA GLN A 277 9.41 -14.80 30.09
C GLN A 277 10.66 -15.60 29.67
N PRO A 278 11.36 -16.25 30.62
CA PRO A 278 12.49 -17.10 30.27
C PRO A 278 12.00 -18.26 29.39
N ARG A 279 12.43 -18.28 28.12
CA ARG A 279 12.35 -19.47 27.27
C ARG A 279 12.85 -20.64 28.11
N ARG A 280 11.99 -21.63 28.40
CA ARG A 280 12.33 -22.84 29.17
C ARG A 280 13.55 -23.53 28.54
N ARG A 281 14.75 -23.12 28.93
CA ARG A 281 15.99 -23.88 28.82
C ARG A 281 16.42 -24.18 30.24
N SER A 282 16.40 -25.47 30.50
CA SER A 282 16.87 -26.14 31.69
C SER A 282 18.21 -25.60 32.21
N SER A 283 18.30 -25.61 33.54
CA SER A 283 19.50 -25.77 34.39
C SER A 283 20.12 -24.51 35.03
N VAL A 284 20.00 -24.55 36.37
CA VAL A 284 20.96 -24.08 37.41
C VAL A 284 21.01 -22.60 37.76
N GLN A 285 20.45 -22.33 38.95
CA GLN A 285 20.89 -21.38 39.98
C GLN A 285 21.92 -20.32 39.58
N ARG A 286 21.43 -19.08 39.51
CA ARG A 286 22.08 -17.93 40.13
C ARG A 286 21.04 -16.82 40.37
N GLY A 287 21.17 -16.15 41.51
CA GLY A 287 20.18 -15.22 42.07
C GLY A 287 19.68 -14.21 41.03
N HIS A 288 18.37 -14.21 40.82
CA HIS A 288 17.71 -13.23 39.97
C HIS A 288 17.31 -12.04 40.84
N GLU A 289 18.05 -10.94 40.72
CA GLU A 289 17.42 -9.64 40.77
C GLU A 289 16.36 -9.64 39.66
N ILE A 290 15.09 -9.62 40.04
CA ILE A 290 13.99 -9.47 39.09
C ILE A 290 14.16 -8.07 38.52
N ALA A 291 14.64 -7.97 37.28
CA ALA A 291 14.61 -6.71 36.54
C ALA A 291 13.22 -6.11 36.71
N SER A 292 13.15 -4.87 37.23
CA SER A 292 11.88 -4.23 37.49
C SER A 292 11.05 -4.24 36.20
N VAL A 293 9.75 -4.49 36.28
CA VAL A 293 8.83 -4.50 35.12
C VAL A 293 8.92 -3.18 34.33
N HIS A 294 9.45 -2.12 34.95
CA HIS A 294 9.67 -0.78 34.39
C HIS A 294 10.93 -0.63 33.52
N ASP A 295 11.84 -1.60 33.46
CA ASP A 295 13.08 -1.49 32.65
C ASP A 295 12.98 -2.14 31.26
N VAL A 296 11.83 -2.70 30.89
CA VAL A 296 11.68 -3.38 29.60
C VAL A 296 11.50 -2.35 28.48
N GLN A 297 12.56 -2.16 27.69
CA GLN A 297 12.53 -1.28 26.53
C GLN A 297 11.84 -1.97 25.34
N LEU A 298 10.95 -1.25 24.65
CA LEU A 298 10.24 -1.75 23.48
C LEU A 298 11.05 -1.41 22.21
N PRO A 299 11.52 -2.39 21.42
CA PRO A 299 12.14 -2.08 20.13
C PRO A 299 11.20 -1.24 19.25
N TYR A 300 11.71 -0.19 18.61
CA TYR A 300 10.88 0.69 17.78
C TYR A 300 10.14 -0.09 16.68
N ALA A 301 10.80 -1.08 16.09
CA ALA A 301 10.22 -1.95 15.08
C ALA A 301 8.98 -2.73 15.60
N GLU A 302 9.02 -3.21 16.85
CA GLU A 302 7.89 -3.94 17.46
C GLU A 302 6.70 -3.01 17.70
N LEU A 303 6.93 -1.75 18.11
CA LEU A 303 5.85 -0.77 18.20
C LEU A 303 5.17 -0.59 16.84
N ILE A 304 5.96 -0.41 15.77
CA ILE A 304 5.43 -0.26 14.42
C ILE A 304 4.62 -1.49 14.01
N CYS A 305 5.14 -2.71 14.22
CA CYS A 305 4.42 -3.94 13.91
C CYS A 305 3.06 -4.01 14.63
N ILE A 306 3.04 -3.81 15.96
CA ILE A 306 1.80 -3.86 16.76
C ILE A 306 0.77 -2.83 16.27
N LEU A 307 1.22 -1.61 15.95
CA LEU A 307 0.33 -0.56 15.45
C LEU A 307 -0.24 -0.89 14.07
N LEU A 308 0.59 -1.43 13.17
CA LEU A 308 0.14 -1.82 11.83
C LEU A 308 -0.82 -3.03 11.87
N ASP A 309 -0.56 -3.99 12.75
CA ASP A 309 -1.46 -5.14 12.96
C ASP A 309 -2.80 -4.68 13.53
N PHE A 310 -2.78 -3.75 14.49
CA PHE A 310 -4.00 -3.13 15.02
C PHE A 310 -4.81 -2.43 13.91
N GLN A 311 -4.15 -1.66 13.04
CA GLN A 311 -4.82 -1.00 11.91
C GLN A 311 -5.41 -1.99 10.92
N LEU A 312 -4.68 -3.05 10.59
CA LEU A 312 -5.14 -4.06 9.64
C LEU A 312 -6.38 -4.78 10.18
N GLU A 313 -6.34 -5.24 11.43
CA GLU A 313 -7.48 -5.88 12.08
C GLU A 313 -8.71 -4.95 12.15
N GLY A 314 -8.49 -3.67 12.44
CA GLY A 314 -9.54 -2.65 12.47
C GLY A 314 -10.17 -2.45 11.10
N HIS A 315 -9.36 -2.36 10.05
CA HIS A 315 -9.81 -2.20 8.67
C HIS A 315 -10.57 -3.41 8.15
N GLU A 316 -10.09 -4.62 8.44
CA GLU A 316 -10.82 -5.84 8.12
C GLU A 316 -12.19 -5.89 8.79
N ARG A 317 -12.26 -5.52 10.07
CA ARG A 317 -13.54 -5.46 10.80
C ARG A 317 -14.47 -4.43 10.19
N PHE A 318 -13.95 -3.26 9.81
CA PHE A 318 -14.69 -2.20 9.15
C PHE A 318 -15.28 -2.67 7.80
N LEU A 319 -14.49 -3.38 7.00
CA LEU A 319 -14.92 -3.89 5.69
C LEU A 319 -15.72 -5.18 5.76
N ALA A 320 -15.74 -5.92 6.88
CA ALA A 320 -16.29 -7.27 6.96
C ALA A 320 -17.73 -7.40 6.41
N ARG A 321 -18.60 -6.45 6.73
CA ARG A 321 -19.99 -6.45 6.22
C ARG A 321 -20.05 -6.13 4.73
N PHE A 322 -19.25 -5.16 4.28
CA PHE A 322 -19.18 -4.79 2.86
C PHE A 322 -18.64 -5.94 2.02
N HIS A 323 -17.52 -6.52 2.44
CA HIS A 323 -16.90 -7.68 1.82
C HIS A 323 -17.88 -8.85 1.69
N ALA A 324 -18.68 -9.14 2.73
CA ALA A 324 -19.70 -10.18 2.67
C ALA A 324 -20.82 -9.90 1.64
N ILE A 325 -21.19 -8.64 1.43
CA ILE A 325 -22.13 -8.23 0.38
C ILE A 325 -21.48 -8.39 -1.00
N PHE A 326 -20.27 -7.87 -1.16
CA PHE A 326 -19.52 -7.95 -2.41
C PHE A 326 -19.36 -9.41 -2.88
N CYS A 327 -18.87 -10.31 -2.01
CA CYS A 327 -18.68 -11.73 -2.34
C CYS A 327 -19.98 -12.50 -2.66
N ARG A 328 -21.16 -11.95 -2.34
CA ARG A 328 -22.43 -12.54 -2.75
C ARG A 328 -22.71 -12.30 -4.24
N HIS A 329 -22.19 -11.20 -4.77
CA HIS A 329 -22.38 -10.77 -6.16
C HIS A 329 -21.18 -11.12 -7.05
N ASP A 330 -19.97 -11.19 -6.50
CA ASP A 330 -18.77 -11.70 -7.18
C ASP A 330 -18.76 -13.24 -7.19
N ALA A 331 -19.48 -13.84 -8.15
CA ALA A 331 -19.72 -15.29 -8.20
C ALA A 331 -18.46 -16.12 -8.53
N ASP A 332 -17.57 -15.60 -9.38
CA ASP A 332 -16.33 -16.28 -9.78
C ASP A 332 -15.14 -15.94 -8.86
N ARG A 333 -15.32 -14.99 -7.94
CA ARG A 333 -14.34 -14.57 -6.91
C ARG A 333 -13.08 -13.99 -7.51
N ASN A 334 -13.21 -13.32 -8.66
CA ASN A 334 -12.08 -12.70 -9.33
C ASN A 334 -11.81 -11.26 -8.82
N GLY A 335 -12.67 -10.72 -7.95
CA GLY A 335 -12.57 -9.37 -7.41
C GLY A 335 -13.09 -8.27 -8.32
N ILE A 336 -13.85 -8.61 -9.36
CA ILE A 336 -14.41 -7.72 -10.37
C ILE A 336 -15.89 -7.98 -10.48
N ILE A 337 -16.67 -6.91 -10.56
CA ILE A 337 -18.11 -6.96 -10.78
C ILE A 337 -18.51 -6.09 -11.97
N SER A 338 -19.57 -6.51 -12.65
CA SER A 338 -20.23 -5.74 -13.71
C SER A 338 -21.05 -4.58 -13.14
N ALA A 339 -21.50 -3.64 -13.98
CA ALA A 339 -22.40 -2.56 -13.54
C ALA A 339 -23.70 -3.09 -12.92
N GLN A 340 -24.24 -4.20 -13.43
CA GLN A 340 -25.45 -4.82 -12.88
C GLN A 340 -25.20 -5.38 -11.47
N GLU A 341 -24.07 -6.03 -11.27
CA GLU A 341 -23.67 -6.56 -9.96
C GLU A 341 -23.33 -5.43 -8.98
N PHE A 342 -22.69 -4.36 -9.46
CA PHE A 342 -22.44 -3.16 -8.66
C PHE A 342 -23.74 -2.51 -8.18
N ALA A 343 -24.75 -2.38 -9.03
CA ALA A 343 -26.08 -1.92 -8.63
C ALA A 343 -26.70 -2.83 -7.56
N ALA A 344 -26.51 -4.15 -7.66
CA ALA A 344 -26.98 -5.09 -6.66
C ALA A 344 -26.21 -4.97 -5.33
N VAL A 345 -24.89 -4.77 -5.37
CA VAL A 345 -24.05 -4.49 -4.20
C VAL A 345 -24.51 -3.22 -3.50
N LEU A 346 -24.76 -2.14 -4.25
CA LEU A 346 -25.26 -0.88 -3.70
C LEU A 346 -26.59 -1.05 -2.95
N ARG A 347 -27.55 -1.78 -3.53
CA ARG A 347 -28.81 -2.11 -2.85
C ARG A 347 -28.61 -3.01 -1.63
N GLY A 348 -27.58 -3.85 -1.63
CA GLY A 348 -27.18 -4.65 -0.48
C GLY A 348 -26.58 -3.82 0.66
N VAL A 349 -25.86 -2.74 0.33
CA VAL A 349 -25.30 -1.78 1.29
C VAL A 349 -26.41 -0.88 1.85
N ASP A 350 -27.25 -0.33 0.98
CA ASP A 350 -28.37 0.53 1.32
C ASP A 350 -29.57 0.25 0.39
N ALA A 351 -30.58 -0.42 0.95
CA ALA A 351 -31.78 -0.80 0.22
C ALA A 351 -32.70 0.39 -0.13
N SER A 352 -32.44 1.58 0.43
CA SER A 352 -33.24 2.78 0.18
C SER A 352 -32.80 3.58 -1.04
N LYS A 353 -31.63 3.26 -1.63
CA LYS A 353 -31.11 3.96 -2.80
C LYS A 353 -32.02 3.82 -4.02
N THR A 354 -32.31 4.93 -4.68
CA THR A 354 -33.11 4.91 -5.91
C THR A 354 -32.27 4.49 -7.11
N ASP A 355 -32.93 4.11 -8.20
CA ASP A 355 -32.25 3.74 -9.44
C ASP A 355 -31.46 4.92 -10.02
N GLU A 356 -31.94 6.15 -9.86
CA GLU A 356 -31.25 7.37 -10.27
C GLU A 356 -29.95 7.58 -9.49
N GLU A 357 -29.96 7.37 -8.16
CA GLU A 357 -28.75 7.48 -7.33
C GLU A 357 -27.73 6.38 -7.67
N ILE A 358 -28.21 5.16 -7.93
CA ILE A 358 -27.36 4.03 -8.34
C ILE A 358 -26.73 4.32 -9.71
N ASN A 359 -27.50 4.82 -10.67
CA ASN A 359 -27.00 5.17 -11.99
C ASN A 359 -25.96 6.30 -11.92
N ALA A 360 -26.17 7.31 -11.08
CA ALA A 360 -25.19 8.38 -10.86
C ALA A 360 -23.86 7.85 -10.30
N LEU A 361 -23.91 6.89 -9.36
CA LEU A 361 -22.70 6.24 -8.83
C LEU A 361 -22.03 5.34 -9.88
N LEU A 362 -22.81 4.67 -10.73
CA LEU A 362 -22.30 3.86 -11.84
C LEU A 362 -21.56 4.70 -12.87
N GLU A 363 -22.11 5.84 -13.28
CA GLU A 363 -21.46 6.77 -14.21
C GLU A 363 -20.15 7.32 -13.65
N LEU A 364 -20.02 7.42 -12.32
CA LEU A 364 -18.81 7.89 -11.67
C LEU A 364 -17.72 6.81 -11.59
N ILE A 365 -18.08 5.57 -11.24
CA ILE A 365 -17.12 4.48 -11.05
C ILE A 365 -16.73 3.80 -12.37
N ASP A 366 -17.64 3.76 -13.35
CA ASP A 366 -17.41 3.18 -14.68
C ASP A 366 -17.85 4.15 -15.80
N PRO A 367 -17.20 5.32 -15.93
CA PRO A 367 -17.59 6.36 -16.89
C PRO A 367 -17.50 5.93 -18.36
N PHE A 368 -16.77 4.84 -18.65
CA PHE A 368 -16.59 4.31 -20.00
C PHE A 368 -17.39 3.03 -20.25
N GLY A 369 -18.18 2.57 -19.28
CA GLY A 369 -19.01 1.37 -19.41
C GLY A 369 -18.19 0.10 -19.71
N ASN A 370 -17.01 -0.01 -19.11
CA ASN A 370 -16.10 -1.14 -19.28
C ASN A 370 -16.65 -2.43 -18.65
N GLN A 371 -17.60 -2.32 -17.71
CA GLN A 371 -18.19 -3.43 -16.97
C GLN A 371 -17.18 -4.20 -16.10
N LEU A 372 -16.08 -3.54 -15.73
CA LEU A 372 -14.97 -4.13 -15.01
C LEU A 372 -14.62 -3.24 -13.81
N ILE A 373 -15.42 -3.37 -12.75
CA ILE A 373 -15.27 -2.59 -11.51
C ILE A 373 -14.59 -3.47 -10.47
N THR A 374 -13.40 -3.09 -10.02
CA THR A 374 -12.63 -3.86 -9.02
C THR A 374 -13.13 -3.65 -7.60
N TYR A 375 -12.85 -4.59 -6.69
CA TYR A 375 -13.12 -4.46 -5.26
C TYR A 375 -12.51 -3.18 -4.66
N SER A 376 -11.24 -2.88 -4.98
CA SER A 376 -10.54 -1.68 -4.52
C SER A 376 -11.22 -0.39 -4.99
N GLU A 377 -11.77 -0.36 -6.21
CA GLU A 377 -12.55 0.77 -6.70
C GLU A 377 -13.85 0.90 -5.89
N CYS A 378 -14.58 -0.20 -5.67
CA CYS A 378 -15.80 -0.15 -4.86
C CYS A 378 -15.56 0.37 -3.44
N VAL A 379 -14.53 -0.12 -2.74
CA VAL A 379 -14.22 0.37 -1.38
C VAL A 379 -13.88 1.86 -1.39
N THR A 380 -13.13 2.32 -2.39
CA THR A 380 -12.72 3.72 -2.53
C THR A 380 -13.93 4.63 -2.79
N PHE A 381 -14.73 4.29 -3.81
CA PHE A 381 -15.87 5.09 -4.24
C PHE A 381 -17.06 5.04 -3.28
N LEU A 382 -17.25 3.91 -2.58
CA LEU A 382 -18.35 3.70 -1.63
C LEU A 382 -17.95 3.96 -0.18
N SER A 383 -16.82 4.65 0.05
CA SER A 383 -16.32 4.90 1.40
C SER A 383 -17.37 5.56 2.30
N ALA A 384 -18.13 6.53 1.78
CA ALA A 384 -19.20 7.20 2.52
C ALA A 384 -20.37 6.25 2.87
N GLU A 385 -20.80 5.43 1.91
CA GLU A 385 -21.85 4.41 2.08
C GLU A 385 -21.43 3.35 3.09
N ILE A 386 -20.20 2.85 3.02
CA ILE A 386 -19.65 1.86 3.95
C ILE A 386 -19.62 2.45 5.36
N VAL A 387 -19.22 3.71 5.52
CA VAL A 387 -19.27 4.40 6.83
C VAL A 387 -20.70 4.50 7.36
N ARG A 388 -21.69 4.87 6.52
CA ARG A 388 -23.10 4.93 6.93
C ARG A 388 -23.63 3.56 7.35
N MET A 389 -23.26 2.51 6.63
CA MET A 389 -23.64 1.12 6.94
C MET A 389 -23.17 0.67 8.33
N MET A 390 -22.09 1.25 8.85
CA MET A 390 -21.53 0.95 10.17
C MET A 390 -22.14 1.77 11.32
N LYS A 391 -22.86 2.85 11.02
CA LYS A 391 -23.59 3.58 12.05
C LYS A 391 -24.85 2.78 12.43
N PRO A 392 -25.13 2.56 13.73
CA PRO A 392 -26.38 1.95 14.14
C PRO A 392 -27.54 2.81 13.62
N ALA A 393 -28.58 2.16 13.08
CA ALA A 393 -29.81 2.85 12.70
C ALA A 393 -30.34 3.59 13.95
N ALA A 394 -30.51 4.90 13.82
CA ALA A 394 -30.98 5.78 14.89
C ALA A 394 -32.42 5.50 15.30
#